data_AF-A0A7Z3GRX6-F1
#
_entry.id   AF-A0A7Z3GRX6-F1
#
_cell.length_a   1.000
_cell.length_b   1.000
_cell.length_c   1.000
_cell.angle_alpha   90.00
_cell.angle_beta   90.00
_cell.angle_gamma   90.00
#
_symmetry.space_group_name_H-M   'P 1'
#
loop_
_entity.id
_entity.type
_entity.pdbx_description
1 polymer ?
#
loop_
_entity_poly.entity_id
_entity_poly.type
_entity_poly.pdbx_seq_one_letter_code
_entity_poly.pdbx_strand_id
1 'polypeptide(L)' 'MSDAVETSTPAPRRGNELHDLLRRVRRGDVFHPHLKRWLVHLRLAEFRGLQLVLTNKGLLMAQT' A
#
# COMPACT_ATOMS: atom_id res chain seq x y z
N MET A 1 16.26 -25.49 26.31
CA MET A 1 15.96 -25.58 24.87
C MET A 1 14.93 -24.52 24.58
N SER A 2 15.35 -23.41 23.97
CA SER A 2 14.47 -22.27 23.69
C SER A 2 14.25 -22.24 22.19
N ASP A 3 13.06 -22.67 21.77
CA ASP A 3 12.59 -22.54 20.39
C ASP A 3 12.44 -21.06 20.09
N ALA A 4 13.49 -20.46 19.55
CA ALA A 4 13.39 -19.20 18.84
C ALA A 4 12.51 -19.47 17.63
N VAL A 5 11.23 -19.12 17.74
CA VAL A 5 10.31 -18.94 16.62
C VAL A 5 11.05 -18.08 15.60
N GLU A 6 11.56 -18.73 14.56
CA GLU A 6 12.03 -18.05 13.36
C GLU A 6 10.86 -17.21 12.88
N THR A 7 10.93 -15.90 13.11
CA THR A 7 10.12 -14.92 12.42
C THR A 7 10.45 -15.07 10.95
N SER A 8 9.72 -15.97 10.29
CA SER A 8 9.77 -16.20 8.86
C SER A 8 9.40 -14.90 8.20
N THR A 9 10.42 -14.09 7.88
CA THR A 9 10.28 -12.90 7.07
C THR A 9 9.67 -13.40 5.75
N PRO A 10 8.41 -13.04 5.43
CA PRO A 10 7.78 -13.60 4.24
C PRO A 10 8.65 -13.24 3.05
N ALA A 11 9.01 -14.26 2.26
CA ALA A 11 9.86 -14.09 1.08
C ALA A 11 9.31 -12.92 0.24
N PRO A 12 10.17 -12.03 -0.31
CA PRO A 12 9.73 -10.93 -1.15
C PRO A 12 8.95 -11.53 -2.31
N ARG A 13 7.61 -11.42 -2.23
CA ARG A 13 6.75 -11.86 -3.32
C ARG A 13 7.17 -11.02 -4.51
N ARG A 14 7.49 -11.65 -5.65
CA ARG A 14 7.59 -10.99 -6.98
C ARG A 14 6.23 -10.43 -7.43
N GLY A 15 5.39 -9.99 -6.49
CA GLY A 15 4.16 -9.26 -6.74
C GLY A 15 4.48 -7.78 -6.77
N ASN A 16 3.77 -7.05 -7.62
CA ASN A 16 3.91 -5.62 -7.76
C ASN A 16 3.52 -4.93 -6.43
N GLU A 17 4.50 -4.66 -5.56
CA GLU A 17 4.33 -4.10 -4.21
C GLU A 17 3.51 -2.79 -4.25
N LEU A 18 3.69 -2.00 -5.30
CA LEU A 18 2.90 -0.81 -5.54
C LEU A 18 1.43 -1.15 -5.78
N HIS A 19 1.14 -2.15 -6.60
CA HIS A 19 -0.24 -2.57 -6.87
C HIS A 19 -0.92 -3.12 -5.59
N ASP A 20 -0.22 -3.91 -4.78
CA ASP A 20 -0.76 -4.39 -3.50
C ASP A 20 -1.03 -3.23 -2.54
N LEU A 21 -0.13 -2.26 -2.49
CA LEU A 21 -0.32 -1.03 -1.74
C LEU A 21 -1.56 -0.26 -2.21
N LEU A 22 -1.74 -0.08 -3.52
CA LEU A 22 -2.92 0.61 -4.06
C LEU A 22 -4.22 -0.13 -3.73
N ARG A 23 -4.23 -1.47 -3.78
CA ARG A 23 -5.40 -2.28 -3.37
C ARG A 23 -5.76 -2.07 -1.90
N ARG A 24 -4.77 -1.98 -1.02
CA ARG A 24 -5.00 -1.68 0.40
C ARG A 24 -5.58 -0.27 0.56
N VAL A 25 -5.09 0.73 -0.20
CA VAL A 25 -5.63 2.10 -0.14
C VAL A 25 -7.10 2.11 -0.52
N ARG A 26 -7.48 1.36 -1.56
CA ARG A 26 -8.88 1.18 -1.96
C ARG A 26 -9.76 0.57 -0.85
N ARG A 27 -9.20 -0.29 -0.01
CA ARG A 27 -9.91 -0.91 1.14
C ARG A 27 -9.99 0.02 2.36
N GLY A 28 -9.27 1.14 2.35
CA GLY A 28 -9.21 2.07 3.48
C GLY A 28 -8.26 1.61 4.60
N ASP A 29 -7.29 0.76 4.30
CA ASP A 29 -6.33 0.29 5.30
C ASP A 29 -5.50 1.46 5.89
N VAL A 30 -4.97 1.27 7.09
CA VAL A 30 -4.12 2.28 7.74
C VAL A 30 -2.68 2.14 7.24
N PHE A 31 -2.13 3.25 6.71
CA PHE A 31 -0.76 3.31 6.20
C PHE A 31 0.13 4.23 7.01
N HIS A 32 1.44 3.97 6.92
CA HIS A 32 2.46 4.88 7.40
C HIS A 32 2.33 6.28 6.76
N PRO A 33 2.43 7.39 7.53
CA PRO A 33 2.26 8.74 7.01
C PRO A 33 3.15 9.09 5.81
N HIS A 34 4.41 8.64 5.81
CA HIS A 34 5.32 8.85 4.68
C HIS A 34 4.83 8.17 3.40
N LEU A 35 4.24 6.97 3.51
CA LEU A 35 3.73 6.24 2.37
C LEU A 35 2.52 6.94 1.75
N LYS A 36 1.63 7.48 2.59
CA LYS A 36 0.51 8.32 2.12
C LYS A 36 1.02 9.53 1.35
N ARG A 37 2.01 10.26 1.90
CA ARG A 37 2.61 11.43 1.23
C ARG A 37 3.24 11.05 -0.10
N TRP A 38 3.93 9.92 -0.17
CA TRP A 38 4.56 9.45 -1.39
C TRP A 38 3.55 9.12 -2.49
N LEU A 39 2.45 8.42 -2.16
CA LEU A 39 1.37 8.14 -3.11
C LEU A 39 0.69 9.40 -3.64
N VAL A 40 0.53 10.43 -2.79
CA VAL A 40 0.01 11.74 -3.19
C VAL A 40 0.99 12.46 -4.12
N HIS A 41 2.29 12.44 -3.77
CA HIS A 41 3.34 13.03 -4.59
C HIS A 41 3.38 12.43 -6.02
N LEU A 42 3.18 11.12 -6.14
CA LEU A 42 3.09 10.42 -7.43
C LEU A 42 1.75 10.58 -8.17
N ARG A 43 0.79 11.30 -7.58
CA ARG A 43 -0.58 11.48 -8.08
C ARG A 43 -1.36 10.17 -8.25
N LEU A 44 -1.04 9.16 -7.43
CA LEU A 44 -1.75 7.87 -7.41
C LEU A 44 -2.89 7.87 -6.38
N ALA A 45 -2.80 8.72 -5.37
CA ALA A 45 -3.84 8.94 -4.38
C ALA A 45 -3.98 10.43 -4.07
N GLU A 46 -5.09 10.80 -3.45
CA GLU A 46 -5.36 12.15 -2.97
C GLU A 46 -6.08 12.09 -1.63
N PHE A 47 -5.96 13.14 -0.82
CA PHE A 47 -6.73 13.26 0.41
C PHE A 47 -8.10 13.88 0.09
N ARG A 48 -9.18 13.19 0.47
CA ARG A 48 -10.54 13.72 0.52
C ARG A 48 -10.96 13.79 1.98
N GLY A 49 -10.81 14.98 2.56
CA GLY A 49 -10.87 15.15 4.02
C GLY A 49 -9.76 14.32 4.68
N LEU A 50 -10.14 13.47 5.64
CA LEU A 50 -9.19 12.60 6.36
C LEU A 50 -8.91 11.27 5.64
N GLN A 51 -9.64 10.98 4.56
CA GLN A 51 -9.50 9.74 3.82
C GLN A 51 -8.49 9.88 2.70
N LEU A 52 -7.66 8.86 2.53
CA LEU A 52 -6.81 8.72 1.35
C LEU A 52 -7.57 7.88 0.33
N VAL A 53 -7.81 8.43 -0.86
CA VAL A 53 -8.52 7.75 -1.94
C VAL A 53 -7.64 7.66 -3.17
N LEU A 54 -7.85 6.64 -4.01
CA LEU A 54 -7.12 6.51 -5.28
C LEU A 54 -7.61 7.53 -6.31
N THR A 55 -6.68 8.08 -7.09
CA THR A 55 -7.01 8.84 -8.31
C THR A 55 -7.40 7.88 -9.43
N ASN A 56 -7.90 8.38 -10.57
CA ASN A 56 -8.15 7.55 -11.76
C ASN A 56 -6.90 6.76 -12.19
N LYS A 57 -5.73 7.39 -12.13
CA LYS A 57 -4.44 6.75 -12.41
C LYS A 57 -4.14 5.64 -11.41
N GLY A 58 -4.30 5.90 -10.11
CA GLY A 58 -4.11 4.89 -9.07
C GLY A 58 -5.09 3.72 -9.18
N LEU A 59 -6.34 3.98 -9.56
CA LEU A 59 -7.35 2.96 -9.80
C LEU A 59 -6.99 2.04 -10.97
N LEU A 60 -6.52 2.59 -12.09
CA LEU A 60 -6.06 1.80 -13.23
C LEU A 60 -4.87 0.90 -12.85
N MET A 61 -3.92 1.44 -12.08
CA MET A 61 -2.75 0.69 -11.59
C MET A 61 -3.10 -0.35 -10.52
N ALA A 62 -4.28 -0.29 -9.92
CA ALA A 62 -4.76 -1.26 -8.92
C ALA A 62 -5.55 -2.43 -9.55
N GLN A 63 -5.84 -2.37 -10.86
CA GLN A 63 -6.65 -3.36 -11.58
C GLN A 63 -5.82 -4.44 -12.29
N THR A 64 -4.53 -4.20 -12.52
CA THR A 64 -3.58 -5.11 -13.19
C THR A 64 -3.01 -6.14 -12.23
#